data_AF-A0A965HC71-F1
#
_entry.id   AF-A0A965HC71-F1
#
_cell.length_a   1.000
_cell.length_b   1.000
_cell.length_c   1.000
_cell.angle_alpha   90.00
_cell.angle_beta   90.00
_cell.angle_gamma   90.00
#
_symmetry.space_group_name_H-M   'P 1'
#
loop_
_entity.id
_entity.type
_entity.pdbx_description
1 polymer ?
#
loop_
_entity_poly.entity_id
_entity_poly.type
_entity_poly.pdbx_seq_one_letter_code
_entity_poly.pdbx_strand_id
1 'polypeptide(L)'
;MDLTKLTATEFGRIIKLLRKKESLEKKLLKVEHSVAKVVGAGASAVARGANRIARGARRRGRPAKRGRGRPVGRRGTGRKFARRGGLRDMVLSHLKKAGKTGLKIKDLAGKLNIQRQRLDTWFYQNLKKIQGLRKVGPGHYHLRG
;
A
#
# COMPACT_ATOMS: atom_id res chain seq x y z
N MET A 1 -29.16 47.12 -11.90
CA MET A 1 -28.39 46.31 -12.86
C MET A 1 -29.30 46.09 -14.06
N ASP A 2 -29.09 46.83 -15.14
CA ASP A 2 -29.94 46.76 -16.33
C ASP A 2 -29.70 45.44 -17.07
N LEU A 3 -30.57 44.45 -16.82
CA LEU A 3 -30.51 43.13 -17.44
C LEU A 3 -30.76 43.18 -18.97
N THR A 4 -31.25 44.30 -19.48
CA THR A 4 -31.60 44.54 -20.89
C THR A 4 -30.40 44.92 -21.78
N LYS A 5 -29.24 45.20 -21.20
CA LYS A 5 -28.00 45.55 -21.95
C LYS A 5 -27.06 44.36 -22.16
N LEU A 6 -27.38 43.19 -21.61
CA LEU A 6 -26.57 41.98 -21.73
C LEU A 6 -26.77 41.33 -23.10
N THR A 7 -25.77 41.48 -23.96
CA THR A 7 -25.70 40.81 -25.26
C THR A 7 -25.40 39.32 -25.10
N ALA A 8 -25.78 38.49 -26.07
CA ALA A 8 -25.56 37.04 -26.02
C ALA A 8 -24.08 36.64 -25.82
N THR A 9 -23.15 37.47 -26.28
CA THR A 9 -21.70 37.29 -26.09
C THR A 9 -21.28 37.52 -24.63
N GLU A 10 -21.88 38.50 -23.95
CA GLU A 10 -21.64 38.75 -22.52
C GLU A 10 -22.22 37.63 -21.66
N PHE A 11 -23.39 37.10 -22.03
CA PHE A 11 -23.97 35.92 -21.36
C PHE A 11 -23.05 34.69 -21.47
N GLY A 12 -22.46 34.46 -22.65
CA GLY A 12 -21.46 33.41 -22.84
C GLY A 12 -20.19 33.60 -22.00
N ARG A 13 -19.75 34.84 -21.77
CA ARG A 13 -18.63 35.16 -20.87
C ARG A 13 -18.99 34.88 -19.41
N ILE A 14 -20.19 35.23 -18.98
CA ILE A 14 -20.70 34.97 -17.63
C ILE A 14 -20.75 33.46 -17.37
N ILE A 15 -21.27 32.66 -18.30
CA ILE A 15 -21.31 31.19 -18.17
C ILE A 15 -19.89 30.61 -18.06
N LYS A 16 -18.93 31.10 -18.85
CA LYS A 16 -17.53 30.65 -18.75
C LYS A 16 -16.92 31.00 -17.40
N LEU A 17 -17.20 32.18 -16.85
CA LEU A 17 -16.73 32.58 -15.52
C LEU A 17 -17.38 31.72 -14.42
N LEU A 18 -18.67 31.40 -14.55
CA LEU A 18 -19.39 30.53 -13.62
C LEU A 18 -18.77 29.13 -13.57
N ARG A 19 -18.51 28.52 -14.73
CA ARG A 19 -17.83 27.21 -14.82
C ARG A 19 -16.42 27.24 -14.22
N LYS A 20 -15.68 28.34 -14.43
CA LYS A 20 -14.36 28.52 -13.82
C LYS A 20 -14.47 28.61 -12.29
N LYS A 21 -15.43 29.37 -11.76
CA LYS A 21 -15.74 29.50 -10.33
C LYS A 21 -16.02 28.12 -9.71
N GLU A 22 -16.91 27.33 -10.30
CA GLU A 22 -17.22 25.97 -9.83
C GLU A 22 -15.98 25.06 -9.82
N SER A 23 -15.11 25.16 -10.83
CA SER A 23 -13.88 24.36 -10.86
C SER A 23 -12.89 24.77 -9.77
N LEU A 24 -12.83 26.07 -9.45
CA LEU A 24 -11.95 26.61 -8.42
C LEU A 24 -12.44 26.22 -7.03
N GLU A 25 -13.75 26.24 -6.79
CA GLU A 25 -14.36 25.76 -5.54
C GLU A 25 -14.04 24.28 -5.29
N LYS A 26 -14.16 23.43 -6.33
CA LYS A 26 -13.75 22.01 -6.21
C LYS A 26 -12.27 21.84 -5.88
N LYS A 27 -11.39 22.69 -6.44
CA LYS A 27 -9.96 22.68 -6.12
C LYS A 27 -9.69 23.15 -4.69
N LEU A 28 -10.40 24.18 -4.22
CA LEU A 28 -10.31 24.69 -2.86
C LEU A 28 -10.65 23.59 -1.85
N LEU A 29 -11.77 22.89 -2.06
CA LEU A 29 -12.16 21.75 -1.22
C LEU A 29 -11.06 20.68 -1.17
N LYS A 30 -10.44 20.34 -2.31
CA LYS A 30 -9.35 19.35 -2.35
C LYS A 30 -8.11 19.80 -1.57
N VAL A 31 -7.78 21.09 -1.63
CA VAL A 31 -6.68 21.69 -0.86
C VAL A 31 -7.00 21.66 0.63
N GLU A 32 -8.20 22.06 1.04
CA GLU A 32 -8.66 22.00 2.43
C GLU A 32 -8.60 20.58 3.01
N HIS A 33 -9.05 19.57 2.25
CA HIS A 33 -8.93 18.16 2.66
C HIS A 33 -7.46 17.73 2.80
N SER A 34 -6.58 18.23 1.94
CA SER A 34 -5.15 17.92 1.99
C SER A 34 -4.48 18.58 3.20
N VAL A 35 -4.82 19.83 3.50
CA VAL A 35 -4.38 20.57 4.69
C VAL A 35 -4.89 19.88 5.95
N ALA A 36 -6.19 19.57 6.03
CA ALA A 36 -6.79 18.86 7.16
C ALA A 36 -6.13 17.50 7.41
N LYS A 37 -5.77 16.76 6.35
CA LYS A 37 -5.03 15.50 6.46
C LYS A 37 -3.62 15.69 7.03
N VAL A 38 -2.89 16.70 6.59
CA VAL A 38 -1.52 16.97 7.06
C VAL A 38 -1.53 17.50 8.50
N VAL A 39 -2.40 18.46 8.79
CA VAL A 39 -2.56 19.06 10.12
C VAL A 39 -3.10 18.04 11.11
N GLY A 40 -4.13 17.29 10.74
CA GLY A 40 -4.69 16.20 11.56
C GLY A 40 -3.70 15.04 11.76
N ALA A 41 -2.88 14.72 10.76
CA ALA A 41 -1.79 13.75 10.90
C ALA A 41 -0.68 14.25 11.85
N GLY A 42 -0.37 15.56 11.81
CA GLY A 42 0.55 16.22 12.73
C GLY A 42 0.06 16.15 14.18
N ALA A 43 -1.19 16.54 14.44
CA ALA A 43 -1.81 16.44 15.77
C ALA A 43 -1.85 14.99 16.29
N SER A 44 -2.20 14.03 15.41
CA SER A 44 -2.17 12.60 15.72
C SER A 44 -0.76 12.05 15.99
N ALA A 45 0.27 12.60 15.35
CA ALA A 45 1.66 12.21 15.60
C ALA A 45 2.16 12.71 16.95
N VAL A 46 1.82 13.95 17.32
CA VAL A 46 2.16 14.54 18.63
C VAL A 46 1.46 13.79 19.76
N ALA A 47 0.16 13.51 19.64
CA ALA A 47 -0.59 12.73 20.63
C ALA A 47 -0.02 11.30 20.81
N ARG A 48 0.41 10.65 19.72
CA ARG A 48 1.07 9.34 19.76
C ARG A 48 2.47 9.42 20.38
N GLY A 49 3.20 10.52 20.18
CA GLY A 49 4.49 10.80 20.80
C GLY A 49 4.38 10.95 22.32
N ALA A 50 3.46 11.80 22.78
CA ALA A 50 3.20 12.03 24.21
C ALA A 50 2.82 10.72 24.94
N ASN A 51 1.93 9.91 24.34
CA ASN A 51 1.50 8.64 24.91
C ASN A 51 2.66 7.59 24.96
N ARG A 52 3.64 7.68 24.06
CA ARG A 52 4.83 6.81 24.08
C ARG A 52 5.81 7.20 25.18
N ILE A 53 5.97 8.49 25.46
CA ILE A 53 6.80 9.01 26.57
C ILE A 53 6.19 8.59 27.91
N ALA A 54 4.88 8.78 28.08
CA ALA A 54 4.15 8.36 29.29
C ALA A 54 4.25 6.85 29.56
N ARG A 55 4.21 6.01 28.52
CA ARG A 55 4.38 4.55 28.63
C ARG A 55 5.83 4.10 28.79
N GLY A 56 6.79 4.88 28.32
CA GLY A 56 8.23 4.63 28.49
C GLY A 56 8.70 4.85 29.94
N ALA A 57 8.14 5.84 30.62
CA ALA A 57 8.48 6.15 32.01
C ALA A 57 8.09 5.04 33.00
N ARG A 58 7.01 4.29 32.74
CA ARG A 58 6.53 3.19 33.61
C ARG A 58 7.31 1.88 33.48
N ARG A 59 8.31 1.79 32.59
CA ARG A 59 9.09 0.56 32.33
C ARG A 59 10.53 0.62 32.84
N ARG A 60 10.82 1.52 33.80
CA ARG A 60 12.16 1.71 34.41
C ARG A 60 12.57 0.63 35.43
N GLY A 61 12.08 -0.61 35.28
CA GLY A 61 12.35 -1.70 36.21
C GLY A 61 12.61 -3.07 35.57
N ARG A 62 12.88 -3.15 34.26
CA ARG A 62 13.18 -4.44 33.61
C ARG A 62 14.49 -4.37 32.83
N PRO A 63 15.53 -5.14 33.17
CA PRO A 63 16.80 -5.09 32.45
C PRO A 63 16.59 -5.57 31.01
N ALA A 64 16.97 -4.73 30.05
CA ALA A 64 16.88 -5.04 28.64
C ALA A 64 18.00 -6.03 28.28
N LYS A 65 17.61 -7.27 27.97
CA LYS A 65 18.50 -8.25 27.34
C LYS A 65 19.02 -7.66 26.02
N ARG A 66 20.31 -7.33 25.98
CA ARG A 66 21.04 -6.85 24.80
C ARG A 66 20.83 -7.83 23.63
N GLY A 67 20.10 -7.39 22.61
CA GLY A 67 19.83 -8.13 21.39
C GLY A 67 19.91 -7.22 20.17
N ARG A 68 21.11 -7.17 19.58
CA ARG A 68 21.51 -6.79 18.21
C ARG A 68 20.50 -5.98 17.35
N GLY A 69 20.92 -4.80 16.93
CA GLY A 69 20.87 -4.38 15.52
C GLY A 69 19.57 -3.78 14.98
N ARG A 70 19.54 -2.45 14.91
CA ARG A 70 18.93 -1.53 13.90
C ARG A 70 17.73 -2.06 13.05
N PRO A 71 16.54 -1.45 13.12
CA PRO A 71 15.43 -1.80 12.24
C PRO A 71 15.63 -1.11 10.87
N VAL A 72 16.35 -1.76 9.95
CA VAL A 72 16.37 -1.31 8.55
C VAL A 72 15.13 -1.87 7.86
N GLY A 73 14.14 -1.01 7.63
CA GLY A 73 13.17 -1.07 6.54
C GLY A 73 12.71 -2.45 6.08
N ARG A 74 12.42 -3.39 7.00
CA ARG A 74 11.89 -4.70 6.60
C ARG A 74 10.54 -4.42 5.96
N ARG A 75 10.39 -4.81 4.68
CA ARG A 75 9.09 -4.92 4.03
C ARG A 75 8.27 -5.88 4.88
N GLY A 76 7.52 -5.31 5.82
CA GLY A 76 6.65 -6.05 6.70
C GLY A 76 5.64 -6.72 5.79
N THR A 77 5.67 -8.04 5.72
CA THR A 77 4.58 -8.79 5.14
C THR A 77 3.33 -8.40 5.92
N GLY A 78 2.50 -7.55 5.34
CA GLY A 78 1.35 -6.98 6.02
C GLY A 78 0.42 -8.06 6.56
N ARG A 79 -0.53 -7.63 7.40
CA ARG A 79 -1.59 -8.47 8.00
C ARG A 79 -2.26 -9.47 7.03
N LYS A 80 -2.20 -9.22 5.71
CA LYS A 80 -2.70 -10.08 4.63
C LYS A 80 -2.16 -11.52 4.65
N PHE A 81 -0.97 -11.76 5.21
CA PHE A 81 -0.36 -13.10 5.29
C PHE A 81 -0.34 -13.71 6.70
N ALA A 82 -0.96 -13.05 7.68
CA ALA A 82 -0.97 -13.50 9.07
C ALA A 82 -1.94 -14.68 9.28
N ARG A 83 -2.93 -14.86 8.39
CA ARG A 83 -3.82 -16.02 8.41
C ARG A 83 -3.09 -17.25 7.87
N ARG A 84 -3.23 -18.38 8.57
CA ARG A 84 -2.65 -19.67 8.19
C ARG A 84 -3.11 -20.01 6.76
N GLY A 85 -2.17 -20.19 5.84
CA GLY A 85 -2.47 -20.49 4.43
C GLY A 85 -2.58 -19.29 3.47
N GLY A 86 -2.70 -18.05 3.94
CA GLY A 86 -2.94 -16.90 3.05
C GLY A 86 -1.83 -16.64 2.00
N LEU A 87 -0.59 -17.02 2.32
CA LEU A 87 0.52 -16.97 1.35
C LEU A 87 0.35 -18.02 0.23
N ARG A 88 -0.12 -19.22 0.56
CA ARG A 88 -0.32 -20.31 -0.40
C ARG A 88 -1.36 -19.92 -1.44
N ASP A 89 -2.51 -19.42 -0.98
CA ASP A 89 -3.63 -19.14 -1.87
C ASP A 89 -3.31 -17.99 -2.84
N MET A 90 -2.63 -16.95 -2.36
CA MET A 90 -2.18 -15.85 -3.21
C MET A 90 -1.14 -16.31 -4.24
N VAL A 91 -0.13 -17.08 -3.82
CA VAL A 91 0.89 -17.60 -4.74
C VAL A 91 0.26 -18.51 -5.80
N LEU A 92 -0.65 -19.40 -5.41
CA LEU A 92 -1.36 -20.26 -6.34
C LEU A 92 -2.26 -19.48 -7.30
N SER A 93 -2.97 -18.45 -6.82
CA SER A 93 -3.79 -17.57 -7.67
C SER A 93 -2.94 -16.88 -8.76
N HIS A 94 -1.77 -16.37 -8.39
CA HIS A 94 -0.86 -15.74 -9.35
C HIS A 94 -0.24 -16.74 -10.33
N LEU A 95 0.12 -17.93 -9.86
CA LEU A 95 0.67 -18.98 -10.73
C LEU A 95 -0.38 -19.55 -11.69
N LYS A 96 -1.64 -19.70 -11.26
CA LYS A 96 -2.76 -20.07 -12.15
C LYS A 96 -2.94 -19.05 -13.27
N LYS A 97 -2.90 -17.75 -12.94
CA LYS A 97 -2.97 -16.66 -13.94
C LYS A 97 -1.81 -16.67 -14.93
N ALA A 98 -0.63 -17.14 -14.52
CA ALA A 98 0.54 -17.22 -15.39
C ALA A 98 0.60 -18.50 -16.23
N GLY A 99 -0.15 -19.54 -15.85
CA GLY A 99 -0.24 -20.79 -16.59
C GLY A 99 1.13 -21.44 -16.87
N LYS A 100 1.28 -21.96 -18.09
CA LYS A 100 2.48 -22.70 -18.54
C LYS A 100 3.73 -21.83 -18.65
N THR A 101 3.57 -20.52 -18.87
CA THR A 101 4.68 -19.55 -18.97
C THR A 101 5.43 -19.40 -17.65
N GLY A 102 4.74 -19.60 -16.52
CA GLY A 102 5.31 -19.48 -15.18
C GLY A 102 5.68 -18.05 -14.80
N LEU A 103 6.12 -17.87 -13.55
CA LEU A 103 6.51 -16.58 -12.99
C LEU A 103 7.88 -16.66 -12.32
N LYS A 104 8.65 -15.57 -12.46
CA LYS A 104 9.85 -15.35 -11.67
C LYS A 104 9.46 -14.93 -10.24
N ILE A 105 10.18 -15.47 -9.25
CA ILE A 105 10.01 -15.10 -7.84
C ILE A 105 10.24 -13.59 -7.64
N LYS A 106 11.17 -12.98 -8.36
CA LYS A 106 11.44 -11.54 -8.28
C LYS A 106 10.20 -10.71 -8.59
N ASP A 107 9.48 -11.08 -9.65
CA ASP A 107 8.29 -10.37 -10.11
C ASP A 107 7.10 -10.65 -9.18
N LEU A 108 6.99 -11.89 -8.70
CA LEU A 108 5.98 -12.27 -7.70
C LEU A 108 6.19 -11.55 -6.36
N ALA A 109 7.44 -11.40 -5.93
CA ALA A 109 7.83 -10.67 -4.73
C ALA A 109 7.47 -9.19 -4.82
N GLY A 110 7.69 -8.57 -5.99
CA GLY A 110 7.27 -7.20 -6.27
C GLY A 110 5.76 -7.03 -6.21
N LYS A 111 5.01 -7.88 -6.92
CA LYS A 111 3.54 -7.84 -6.97
C LYS A 111 2.88 -8.05 -5.61
N LEU A 112 3.38 -9.00 -4.82
CA LEU A 112 2.84 -9.31 -3.50
C LEU A 112 3.39 -8.42 -2.38
N ASN A 113 4.39 -7.58 -2.69
CA ASN A 113 5.18 -6.82 -1.71
C ASN A 113 5.70 -7.71 -0.56
N ILE A 114 6.25 -8.87 -0.93
CA ILE A 114 6.84 -9.83 0.00
C ILE A 114 8.35 -9.84 -0.20
N GLN A 115 9.09 -10.05 0.88
CA GLN A 115 10.52 -10.28 0.79
C GLN A 115 10.82 -11.55 -0.02
N ARG A 116 11.66 -11.42 -1.04
CA ARG A 116 12.06 -12.52 -1.94
C ARG A 116 12.46 -13.80 -1.19
N GLN A 117 13.30 -13.67 -0.16
CA GLN A 117 13.76 -14.81 0.66
C GLN A 117 12.60 -15.62 1.26
N ARG A 118 11.52 -14.97 1.69
CA ARG A 118 10.35 -15.66 2.26
C ARG A 118 9.62 -16.48 1.20
N LEU A 119 9.55 -15.97 -0.04
CA LEU A 119 9.01 -16.72 -1.17
C LEU A 119 9.95 -17.86 -1.54
N ASP A 120 11.27 -17.66 -1.56
CA ASP A 120 12.25 -18.71 -1.83
C ASP A 120 12.09 -19.89 -0.84
N THR A 121 12.05 -19.61 0.47
CA THR A 121 11.79 -20.64 1.50
C THR A 121 10.43 -21.32 1.31
N TRP A 122 9.39 -20.55 0.96
CA TRP A 122 8.05 -21.09 0.74
C TRP A 122 8.01 -22.02 -0.47
N PHE A 123 8.58 -21.63 -1.61
CA PHE A 123 8.66 -22.47 -2.81
C PHE A 123 9.45 -23.73 -2.52
N TYR A 124 10.58 -23.65 -1.81
CA TYR A 124 11.36 -24.82 -1.43
C TYR A 124 10.54 -25.83 -0.61
N GLN A 125 9.76 -25.36 0.36
CA GLN A 125 8.93 -26.22 1.22
C GLN A 125 7.67 -26.77 0.52
N ASN A 126 7.11 -26.03 -0.44
CA ASN A 126 5.82 -26.36 -1.06
C ASN A 126 5.95 -27.01 -2.44
N LEU A 127 7.13 -27.00 -3.06
CA LEU A 127 7.38 -27.61 -4.38
C LEU A 127 6.97 -29.09 -4.43
N LYS A 128 7.29 -29.83 -3.37
CA LYS A 128 6.97 -31.27 -3.25
C LYS A 128 5.53 -31.52 -2.79
N LYS A 129 4.90 -30.54 -2.14
CA LYS A 129 3.57 -30.68 -1.51
C LYS A 129 2.42 -30.33 -2.46
N ILE A 130 2.69 -29.50 -3.46
CA ILE A 130 1.69 -29.03 -4.41
C ILE A 130 1.88 -29.78 -5.71
N GLN A 131 0.94 -30.67 -6.04
CA GLN A 131 0.95 -31.35 -7.32
C GLN A 131 0.87 -30.33 -8.46
N GLY A 132 1.73 -30.51 -9.47
CA GLY A 132 1.81 -29.62 -10.63
C GLY A 132 2.74 -28.41 -10.47
N LEU A 133 3.20 -28.07 -9.26
CA LEU A 133 4.15 -26.96 -9.08
C LEU A 133 5.55 -27.41 -9.48
N ARG A 134 6.09 -26.85 -10.57
CA ARG A 134 7.42 -27.21 -11.09
C ARG A 134 8.32 -25.99 -11.26
N LYS A 135 9.61 -26.22 -11.06
CA LYS A 135 10.66 -25.23 -11.33
C LYS A 135 11.07 -25.34 -12.80
N VAL A 136 10.93 -24.24 -13.54
CA VAL A 136 11.36 -24.15 -14.95
C VAL A 136 12.82 -23.72 -15.02
N GLY A 137 13.27 -22.88 -14.08
CA GLY A 137 14.62 -22.34 -14.06
C GLY A 137 14.96 -21.64 -12.74
N PRO A 138 16.13 -21.00 -12.64
CA PRO A 138 16.56 -20.29 -11.43
C PRO A 138 15.52 -19.24 -11.01
N GLY A 139 14.84 -19.48 -9.89
CA GLY A 139 13.80 -18.59 -9.38
C GLY A 139 12.56 -18.48 -10.28
N HIS A 140 12.31 -19.43 -11.19
CA HIS A 140 11.16 -19.43 -12.10
C HIS A 140 10.31 -20.68 -11.90
N TYR A 141 9.02 -20.49 -11.64
CA TYR A 141 8.10 -21.57 -11.29
C TYR A 141 6.83 -21.48 -12.13
N HIS A 142 6.32 -22.63 -12.54
CA HIS A 142 5.04 -22.73 -13.23
C HIS A 142 4.14 -23.73 -12.53
N LEU A 143 2.83 -23.55 -12.68
CA LEU A 143 1.85 -24.51 -12.23
C LEU A 143 1.36 -25.26 -13.48
N ARG A 144 1.72 -26.54 -13.58
CA ARG A 144 1.14 -27.48 -14.54
C ARG A 144 -0.18 -27.96 -13.95
N GLY A 145 -1.29 -27.40 -14.46
CA GLY A 145 -2.62 -27.98 -14.30
C GLY A 145 -2.74 -29.24 -15.14
#